data_AF-A0A536W1Q3-F1
#
_entry.id   AF-A0A536W1Q3-F1
#
_cell.length_a   1.000
_cell.length_b   1.000
_cell.length_c   1.000
_cell.angle_alpha   90.00
_cell.angle_beta   90.00
_cell.angle_gamma   90.00
#
_symmetry.space_group_name_H-M   'P 1'
#
loop_
_entity.id
_entity.type
_entity.pdbx_description
1 polymer ?
#
loop_
_entity_poly.entity_id
_entity_poly.type
_entity_poly.pdbx_seq_one_letter_code
_entity_poly.pdbx_strand_id
1 'polypeptide(L)'
;MNARLCVLAAAVALAAAVALGAFGAHAVKTRLAPESFAVYQTAVQYHFWHALGLLGVSILMAQWPTAQGLAWTAWLLIAGLFLFCGSLYALALTGTPWLGVLTPIGGAAFIAAWL
;
A
#
# COMPACT_ATOMS: atom_id res chain seq x y z
N MET A 1 16.09 -2.94 -7.04
CA MET A 1 15.39 -4.22 -6.72
C MET A 1 15.37 -5.09 -7.97
N ASN A 2 15.45 -6.42 -7.87
CA ASN A 2 15.31 -7.32 -9.03
C ASN A 2 13.87 -7.88 -9.11
N ALA A 3 13.51 -8.51 -10.24
CA ALA A 3 12.15 -8.99 -10.48
C ALA A 3 11.67 -10.00 -9.43
N ARG A 4 12.53 -10.93 -8.98
CA ARG A 4 12.17 -11.95 -7.98
C ARG A 4 11.79 -11.32 -6.64
N LEU A 5 12.60 -10.38 -6.15
CA LEU A 5 12.30 -9.65 -4.92
C LEU A 5 11.03 -8.80 -5.05
N CYS A 6 10.81 -8.20 -6.22
CA CYS A 6 9.61 -7.41 -6.50
C CYS A 6 8.34 -8.27 -6.46
N VAL A 7 8.36 -9.46 -7.09
CA VAL A 7 7.24 -10.42 -7.03
C VAL A 7 6.94 -10.83 -5.59
N LEU A 8 7.98 -11.14 -4.78
CA LEU A 8 7.79 -11.51 -3.38
C LEU A 8 7.17 -10.37 -2.57
N ALA A 9 7.65 -9.14 -2.76
CA ALA A 9 7.08 -7.96 -2.12
C ALA A 9 5.61 -7.76 -2.51
N ALA A 10 5.27 -7.91 -3.80
CA ALA A 10 3.90 -7.83 -4.28
C ALA A 10 2.99 -8.91 -3.68
N ALA A 11 3.46 -10.15 -3.62
CA ALA A 11 2.70 -11.26 -3.05
C ALA A 11 2.42 -11.05 -1.56
N VAL A 12 3.42 -10.62 -0.79
CA VAL A 12 3.25 -10.30 0.64
C VAL A 12 2.29 -9.11 0.82
N ALA A 13 2.42 -8.06 0.02
CA ALA A 13 1.53 -6.90 0.08
C ALA A 13 0.08 -7.29 -0.26
N LEU A 14 -0.15 -8.10 -1.29
CA LEU A 14 -1.49 -8.59 -1.63
C LEU A 14 -2.08 -9.48 -0.53
N ALA A 15 -1.30 -10.38 0.04
CA ALA A 15 -1.73 -11.19 1.17
C ALA A 15 -2.10 -10.32 2.38
N ALA A 16 -1.29 -9.29 2.68
CA ALA A 16 -1.57 -8.33 3.74
C ALA A 16 -2.85 -7.51 3.45
N ALA A 17 -3.05 -7.07 2.21
CA ALA A 17 -4.25 -6.35 1.80
C ALA A 17 -5.52 -7.19 2.01
N VAL A 18 -5.49 -8.47 1.62
CA VAL A 18 -6.59 -9.43 1.87
C VAL A 18 -6.83 -9.60 3.37
N ALA A 19 -5.77 -9.86 4.16
CA ALA A 19 -5.89 -10.07 5.59
C ALA A 19 -6.46 -8.83 6.31
N LEU A 20 -5.95 -7.63 6.00
CA LEU A 20 -6.40 -6.37 6.57
C LEU A 20 -7.81 -6.01 6.10
N GLY A 21 -8.17 -6.30 4.85
CA GLY A 21 -9.53 -6.12 4.35
C GLY A 21 -10.54 -7.00 5.09
N ALA A 22 -10.23 -8.29 5.24
CA ALA A 22 -11.06 -9.24 5.97
C ALA A 22 -11.18 -8.87 7.46
N PHE A 23 -10.06 -8.52 8.10
CA PHE A 23 -10.02 -8.05 9.49
C PHE A 23 -10.88 -6.80 9.67
N GLY A 24 -10.76 -5.83 8.76
CA GLY A 24 -11.58 -4.61 8.76
C GLY A 24 -13.07 -4.93 8.75
N ALA A 25 -13.49 -5.76 7.80
CA ALA A 25 -14.90 -6.09 7.59
C ALA A 25 -15.54 -6.86 8.76
N HIS A 26 -14.80 -7.79 9.39
CA HIS A 26 -15.37 -8.72 10.38
C HIS A 26 -15.06 -8.35 11.83
N ALA A 27 -13.87 -7.81 12.12
CA ALA A 27 -13.42 -7.58 13.48
C ALA A 27 -13.50 -6.10 13.91
N VAL A 28 -13.34 -5.17 12.96
CA VAL A 28 -13.12 -3.74 13.27
C VAL A 28 -14.34 -2.88 12.96
N LYS A 29 -15.14 -3.22 11.94
CA LYS A 29 -16.27 -2.40 11.45
C LYS A 29 -17.23 -1.94 12.54
N THR A 30 -17.57 -2.79 13.51
CA THR A 30 -18.52 -2.47 14.59
C THR A 30 -17.87 -1.80 15.80
N ARG A 31 -16.53 -1.70 15.82
CA ARG A 31 -15.76 -1.15 16.94
C ARG A 31 -15.25 0.28 16.67
N LEU A 32 -15.21 0.70 15.41
CA LEU A 32 -14.78 2.04 15.02
C LEU A 32 -15.97 2.96 14.76
N ALA A 33 -15.76 4.25 15.03
CA ALA A 33 -16.66 5.28 14.53
C ALA A 33 -16.74 5.23 12.99
N PRO A 34 -17.89 5.58 12.37
CA PRO A 34 -18.06 5.51 10.92
C PRO A 34 -16.97 6.23 10.13
N GLU A 35 -16.51 7.39 10.61
CA GLU A 35 -15.44 8.18 9.99
C GLU A 35 -14.08 7.46 10.04
N SER A 36 -13.72 6.87 11.19
CA SER A 36 -12.48 6.10 11.34
C SER A 36 -12.51 4.82 10.50
N PHE A 37 -13.68 4.17 10.40
CA PHE A 37 -13.84 3.02 9.51
C PHE A 37 -13.73 3.40 8.03
N ALA A 38 -14.22 4.57 7.62
CA ALA A 38 -14.03 5.09 6.27
C ALA A 38 -12.53 5.28 5.96
N VAL A 39 -11.76 5.86 6.88
CA VAL A 39 -10.30 5.99 6.76
C VAL A 39 -9.62 4.62 6.63
N TYR A 40 -10.03 3.64 7.44
CA TYR A 40 -9.53 2.27 7.33
C TYR A 40 -9.81 1.67 5.95
N GLN A 41 -11.02 1.85 5.42
CA GLN A 41 -11.39 1.35 4.09
C GLN A 41 -10.60 2.04 2.97
N THR A 42 -10.31 3.34 3.08
CA THR A 42 -9.39 4.03 2.16
C THR A 42 -8.01 3.38 2.17
N ALA A 43 -7.47 3.05 3.35
CA ALA A 43 -6.19 2.35 3.46
C ALA A 43 -6.22 0.99 2.75
N VAL A 44 -7.26 0.17 2.97
CA VAL A 44 -7.45 -1.13 2.28
C VAL A 44 -7.51 -0.96 0.76
N GLN A 45 -8.29 0.00 0.27
CA GLN A 45 -8.47 0.20 -1.16
C GLN A 45 -7.16 0.60 -1.85
N TYR A 46 -6.44 1.57 -1.29
CA TYR A 46 -5.14 1.99 -1.84
C TYR A 46 -4.10 0.87 -1.72
N HIS A 47 -4.08 0.12 -0.61
CA HIS A 47 -3.19 -1.02 -0.44
C HIS A 47 -3.37 -2.04 -1.56
N PHE A 48 -4.61 -2.45 -1.85
CA PHE A 48 -4.89 -3.40 -2.93
C PHE A 48 -4.43 -2.88 -4.30
N TRP A 49 -4.81 -1.65 -4.67
CA TRP A 49 -4.48 -1.11 -5.98
C TRP A 49 -2.97 -0.97 -6.19
N HIS A 50 -2.25 -0.46 -5.20
CA HIS A 50 -0.80 -0.29 -5.33
C HIS A 50 -0.02 -1.60 -5.18
N ALA A 51 -0.54 -2.58 -4.43
CA ALA A 51 0.03 -3.93 -4.39
C ALA A 51 -0.16 -4.68 -5.74
N LEU A 52 -1.32 -4.53 -6.39
CA LEU A 52 -1.54 -5.02 -7.76
C LEU A 52 -0.63 -4.29 -8.76
N GLY A 53 -0.46 -2.97 -8.61
CA GLY A 53 0.51 -2.19 -9.37
C GLY A 53 1.93 -2.73 -9.23
N LEU A 54 2.35 -3.05 -8.01
CA LEU A 54 3.66 -3.63 -7.72
C LEU A 54 3.83 -5.02 -8.38
N LEU A 55 2.77 -5.84 -8.38
CA LEU A 55 2.76 -7.11 -9.12
C LEU A 55 2.93 -6.86 -10.64
N GLY A 56 2.22 -5.88 -11.21
CA GLY A 56 2.37 -5.48 -12.60
C GLY A 56 3.82 -5.08 -12.92
N VAL A 57 4.41 -4.20 -12.11
CA VAL A 57 5.81 -3.77 -12.25
C VAL A 57 6.76 -4.96 -12.18
N SER A 58 6.52 -5.93 -11.30
CA SER A 58 7.34 -7.13 -11.19
C SER A 58 7.35 -7.97 -12.48
N ILE A 59 6.21 -8.04 -13.18
CA ILE A 59 6.07 -8.73 -14.48
C ILE A 59 6.86 -7.95 -15.55
N LEU A 60 6.71 -6.62 -15.60
CA LEU A 60 7.45 -5.79 -16.56
C LEU A 60 8.97 -5.87 -16.33
N MET A 61 9.42 -5.94 -15.07
CA MET A 61 10.84 -6.13 -14.76
C MET A 61 11.39 -7.47 -15.25
N ALA A 62 10.56 -8.52 -15.28
CA ALA A 62 10.95 -9.82 -15.82
C ALA A 62 11.03 -9.80 -17.36
N GLN A 63 10.18 -9.01 -18.02
CA GLN A 63 10.18 -8.86 -19.48
C GLN A 63 11.28 -7.91 -19.99
N TRP A 64 11.56 -6.83 -19.25
CA TRP A 64 12.53 -5.80 -19.62
C TRP A 64 13.56 -5.56 -18.51
N PRO A 65 14.52 -6.49 -18.32
CA PRO A 65 15.46 -6.45 -17.19
C PRO A 65 16.43 -5.26 -17.22
N THR A 66 16.60 -4.59 -18.36
CA THR A 66 17.47 -3.40 -18.50
C THR A 66 16.75 -2.09 -18.19
N ALA A 67 15.43 -2.08 -18.01
CA ALA A 67 14.64 -0.89 -17.71
C ALA A 67 14.78 -0.47 -16.24
N GLN A 68 15.85 0.27 -15.93
CA GLN A 68 16.22 0.65 -14.57
C GLN A 68 15.14 1.46 -13.82
N GLY A 69 14.29 2.20 -14.54
CA GLY A 69 13.18 2.97 -13.97
C GLY A 69 12.17 2.12 -13.18
N LEU A 70 11.95 0.87 -13.59
CA LEU A 70 10.99 -0.03 -12.93
C LEU A 70 11.40 -0.36 -11.48
N ALA A 71 12.69 -0.38 -11.18
CA ALA A 71 13.17 -0.59 -9.83
C ALA A 71 12.82 0.59 -8.90
N TRP A 72 12.86 1.82 -9.43
CA TRP A 72 12.45 3.02 -8.70
C TRP A 72 10.94 3.06 -8.49
N THR A 73 10.16 2.79 -9.53
CA THR A 73 8.69 2.64 -9.43
C THR A 73 8.30 1.67 -8.33
N ALA A 74 8.95 0.50 -8.29
CA ALA A 74 8.65 -0.51 -7.30
C ALA A 74 8.98 -0.06 -5.86
N TRP A 75 10.12 0.62 -5.65
CA TRP A 75 10.45 1.19 -4.35
C TRP A 75 9.50 2.28 -3.90
N LEU A 76 9.06 3.14 -4.82
CA LEU A 76 8.09 4.21 -4.54
C LEU A 76 6.71 3.64 -4.17
N LEU A 77 6.25 2.59 -4.86
CA LEU A 77 5.04 1.85 -4.48
C LEU A 77 5.16 1.22 -3.09
N ILE A 78 6.28 0.57 -2.78
CA ILE A 78 6.53 0.01 -1.44
C ILE A 78 6.53 1.11 -0.38
N ALA A 79 7.22 2.23 -0.61
CA ALA A 79 7.23 3.36 0.31
C ALA A 79 5.82 3.91 0.54
N GLY A 80 5.02 4.07 -0.52
CA GLY A 80 3.63 4.49 -0.40
C GLY A 80 2.77 3.48 0.37
N LEU A 81 2.95 2.17 0.21
CA LEU A 81 2.23 1.16 1.00
C LEU A 81 2.47 1.34 2.50
N PHE A 82 3.70 1.59 2.92
CA PHE A 82 4.01 1.83 4.33
C PHE A 82 3.56 3.21 4.82
N LEU A 83 3.91 4.27 4.09
CA LEU A 83 3.70 5.66 4.54
C LEU A 83 2.26 6.15 4.36
N PHE A 84 1.55 5.69 3.33
CA PHE A 84 0.15 6.06 3.08
C PHE A 84 -0.79 5.03 3.71
N CYS A 85 -0.69 3.76 3.34
CA CYS A 85 -1.67 2.76 3.81
C CYS A 85 -1.42 2.42 5.28
N GLY A 86 -0.16 2.15 5.64
CA GLY A 86 0.25 1.88 7.03
C GLY A 86 -0.14 2.98 8.01
N SER A 87 0.09 4.25 7.66
CA SER A 87 -0.30 5.38 8.51
C SER A 87 -1.81 5.49 8.69
N LEU A 88 -2.61 5.29 7.63
CA LEU A 88 -4.07 5.35 7.70
C LEU A 88 -4.65 4.18 8.50
N TYR A 89 -4.10 2.97 8.39
CA TYR A 89 -4.47 1.85 9.27
C TYR A 89 -4.21 2.19 10.73
N ALA A 90 -3.01 2.69 11.04
CA ALA A 90 -2.62 3.03 12.40
C ALA A 90 -3.44 4.22 12.94
N LEU A 91 -3.72 5.24 12.13
CA LEU A 91 -4.59 6.36 12.46
C LEU A 91 -6.01 5.88 12.78
N ALA A 92 -6.59 5.03 11.92
CA ALA A 92 -7.95 4.52 12.11
C ALA A 92 -8.09 3.65 13.38
N LEU A 93 -7.07 2.85 13.70
CA LEU A 93 -7.10 1.94 14.84
C LEU A 93 -6.73 2.59 16.17
N THR A 94 -5.87 3.60 16.16
CA THR A 94 -5.36 4.22 17.40
C THR A 94 -5.92 5.62 17.67
N GLY A 95 -6.51 6.27 16.67
CA GLY A 95 -6.95 7.67 16.75
C GLY A 95 -5.80 8.68 16.84
N THR A 96 -4.55 8.27 16.61
CA THR A 96 -3.35 9.10 16.82
C THR A 96 -3.14 10.09 15.66
N PRO A 97 -3.41 11.40 15.82
CA PRO A 97 -3.54 12.32 14.67
C PRO A 97 -2.23 12.56 13.90
N TRP A 98 -1.08 12.54 14.58
CA TRP A 98 0.21 12.82 13.94
C TRP A 98 0.57 11.80 12.84
N LEU A 99 0.04 10.58 12.91
CA LEU A 99 0.23 9.58 11.87
C LEU A 99 -0.34 10.04 10.52
N GLY A 100 -1.39 10.86 10.53
CA GLY A 100 -1.96 11.45 9.32
C GLY A 100 -0.98 12.35 8.55
N VAL A 101 0.07 12.87 9.21
CA VAL A 101 1.12 13.69 8.56
C VAL A 101 2.00 12.86 7.63
N LEU A 102 2.07 11.54 7.82
CA LEU A 102 2.83 10.64 6.94
C LEU A 102 2.07 10.36 5.62
N THR A 103 0.74 10.44 5.65
CA THR A 103 -0.11 10.10 4.50
C THR A 103 0.21 10.94 3.24
N PRO A 104 0.36 12.27 3.30
CA PRO A 104 0.74 13.06 2.13
C PRO A 104 2.08 12.64 1.52
N ILE A 105 3.06 12.25 2.35
CA ILE A 105 4.38 11.79 1.89
C ILE A 105 4.24 10.47 1.13
N GLY A 106 3.46 9.53 1.67
CA GLY A 106 3.15 8.28 0.99
C GLY A 106 2.34 8.49 -0.31
N GLY A 107 1.42 9.46 -0.32
CA GLY A 107 0.64 9.82 -1.51
C GLY A 107 1.53 10.41 -2.61
N ALA A 108 2.48 11.27 -2.25
CA ALA A 108 3.48 11.77 -3.17
C ALA A 108 4.36 10.65 -3.73
N ALA A 109 4.74 9.66 -2.91
CA ALA A 109 5.48 8.49 -3.39
C ALA A 109 4.65 7.67 -4.39
N PHE A 110 3.35 7.45 -4.14
CA PHE A 110 2.48 6.80 -5.11
C PHE A 110 2.36 7.58 -6.41
N ILE A 111 2.15 8.90 -6.36
CA ILE A 111 2.08 9.74 -7.57
C ILE A 111 3.39 9.63 -8.36
N ALA A 112 4.53 9.79 -7.69
CA ALA A 112 5.85 9.70 -8.33
C ALA A 112 6.13 8.30 -8.92
N ALA A 113 5.54 7.24 -8.38
CA ALA A 113 5.68 5.91 -8.95
C ALA A 113 5.00 5.76 -10.33
N TRP A 114 3.93 6.54 -10.56
CA TRP A 114 3.11 6.47 -11.77
C TRP A 114 3.44 7.54 -12.83
N LEU A 115 4.37 8.44 -12.54
CA LEU A 115 4.93 9.42 -13.47
C LEU A 115 6.24 8.90 -14.08
#